data_AF-A0A239L9D0-F1
#
_entry.id   AF-A0A239L9D0-F1
#
_cell.length_a   1.000
_cell.length_b   1.000
_cell.length_c   1.000
_cell.angle_alpha   90.00
_cell.angle_beta   90.00
_cell.angle_gamma   90.00
#
_symmetry.space_group_name_H-M   'P 1'
#
loop_
_entity.id
_entity.type
_entity.pdbx_description
1 polymer ?
#
loop_
_entity_poly.entity_id
_entity_poly.type
_entity_poly.pdbx_seq_one_letter_code
_entity_poly.pdbx_strand_id
1 'polypeptide(L)'
;MKKVIVLVLAACALSLSAGAQNLKRRPFLGVQIAPVTDSLATAYGMTSAAGGRVVAVIQNSTAAALQLQPNDVILKINDTNIQTFMDVVAQARRFTTGESLRVHVIRNGKALVLKDRVKEMPRETDPNAAVVYDEVKTAHGYTRMIVKKPKGKGKFPAVFFLQGYGCNSVDNLPPHDPQQKLMDGLVTKGYAVFKMDKPGAGDSQGSAPCTEIAYPEELAAFSAGLKMLKNYDFVDTDNVFLFGHSLGANTAPIIAADSKVKGIIAYGVAGKPWYEYMLDVFREQRAAVGEDPVQIDEDMKVLGPLTYELMILKKSPEELLRNPAYKPYLEQSFDYDGKDHLFTRHYSFMQSIQDTPYHKAWRDADTKVLVIYGGADIASISPKNSELLVSAINAMHPGSATYQFLPGTDHSFIEVGTTQDLLRLQQSGQFGAYARENFNAELVEQVDSWIKQTRQSPQAGGK
;
A
#
# COMPACT_ATOMS: atom_id res chain seq x y z
N MET A 1 21.78 43.79 -52.36
CA MET A 1 21.92 42.40 -51.88
C MET A 1 22.20 42.42 -50.38
N LYS A 2 21.18 42.22 -49.54
CA LYS A 2 21.33 42.03 -48.07
C LYS A 2 20.91 40.59 -47.77
N LYS A 3 21.84 39.75 -47.33
CA LYS A 3 21.58 38.37 -46.92
C LYS A 3 20.90 38.39 -45.55
N VAL A 4 19.66 37.94 -45.48
CA VAL A 4 18.96 37.67 -44.22
C VAL A 4 19.39 36.28 -43.75
N ILE A 5 20.06 36.22 -42.61
CA ILE A 5 20.37 34.99 -41.89
C ILE A 5 19.12 34.59 -41.12
N VAL A 6 18.48 33.50 -41.52
CA VAL A 6 17.38 32.89 -40.77
C VAL A 6 18.00 31.94 -39.75
N LEU A 7 17.94 32.32 -38.47
CA LEU A 7 18.24 31.45 -37.35
C LEU A 7 17.10 30.43 -37.20
N VAL A 8 17.36 29.17 -37.50
CA VAL A 8 16.45 28.06 -37.20
C VAL A 8 16.65 27.66 -35.74
N LEU A 9 15.76 28.15 -34.87
CA LEU A 9 15.61 27.65 -33.51
C LEU A 9 14.92 26.28 -33.58
N ALA A 10 15.69 25.21 -33.43
CA ALA A 10 15.17 23.87 -33.22
C ALA A 10 14.57 23.79 -31.80
N ALA A 11 13.29 24.11 -31.67
CA ALA A 11 12.52 23.82 -30.48
C ALA A 11 12.31 22.29 -30.40
N CYS A 12 13.10 21.64 -29.55
CA CYS A 12 12.87 20.26 -29.13
C CYS A 12 11.60 20.25 -28.26
N ALA A 13 10.43 20.18 -28.90
CA ALA A 13 9.17 20.00 -28.20
C ALA A 13 9.10 18.55 -27.72
N LEU A 14 9.25 18.34 -26.41
CA LEU A 14 8.72 17.15 -25.76
C LEU A 14 7.21 17.14 -26.01
N SER A 15 6.76 16.34 -26.96
CA SER A 15 5.36 15.98 -27.10
C SER A 15 5.00 15.01 -25.98
N LEU A 16 4.87 15.52 -24.75
CA LEU A 16 3.91 14.96 -23.82
C LEU A 16 2.57 15.15 -24.50
N SER A 17 1.94 14.06 -24.94
CA SER A 17 0.53 14.09 -25.28
C SER A 17 -0.21 14.57 -24.04
N ALA A 18 -0.48 15.87 -23.98
CA ALA A 18 -1.38 16.49 -23.03
C ALA A 18 -2.82 16.06 -23.40
N GLY A 19 -3.09 14.76 -23.31
CA GLY A 19 -4.44 14.30 -23.05
C GLY A 19 -4.84 14.90 -21.70
N ALA A 20 -6.05 15.43 -21.60
CA ALA A 20 -6.58 15.84 -20.31
C ALA A 20 -6.52 14.62 -19.37
N GLN A 21 -5.78 14.73 -18.27
CA GLN A 21 -5.76 13.71 -17.22
C GLN A 21 -7.21 13.53 -16.73
N ASN A 22 -7.73 12.31 -16.79
CA ASN A 22 -9.11 12.00 -16.41
C ASN A 22 -9.29 12.06 -14.88
N LEU A 23 -8.25 11.66 -14.14
CA LEU A 23 -8.27 11.64 -12.69
C LEU A 23 -8.04 13.04 -12.11
N LYS A 24 -8.99 13.48 -11.30
CA LYS A 24 -8.90 14.71 -10.51
C LYS A 24 -8.41 14.38 -9.10
N ARG A 25 -7.62 15.29 -8.51
CA ARG A 25 -7.18 15.16 -7.12
C ARG A 25 -8.38 15.29 -6.17
N ARG A 26 -8.50 14.37 -5.21
CA ARG A 26 -9.58 14.38 -4.22
C ARG A 26 -9.52 15.60 -3.29
N PRO A 27 -10.66 16.04 -2.72
CA PRO A 27 -10.68 17.03 -1.66
C PRO A 27 -9.89 16.55 -0.43
N PHE A 28 -9.24 17.48 0.26
CA PHE A 28 -8.40 17.15 1.41
C PHE A 28 -8.50 18.17 2.53
N LEU A 29 -9.12 17.78 3.65
CA LEU A 29 -9.19 18.63 4.83
C LEU A 29 -7.79 18.84 5.45
N GLY A 30 -7.02 17.75 5.63
CA GLY A 30 -5.64 17.79 6.13
C GLY A 30 -5.48 18.15 7.60
N VAL A 31 -6.26 17.50 8.48
CA VAL A 31 -6.11 17.59 9.94
C VAL A 31 -5.89 16.20 10.54
N GLN A 32 -5.10 16.14 11.60
CA GLN A 32 -5.18 15.05 12.56
C GLN A 32 -6.19 15.46 13.64
N ILE A 33 -7.23 14.64 13.83
CA ILE A 33 -8.33 14.91 14.74
C ILE A 33 -8.33 13.90 15.89
N ALA A 34 -8.73 14.32 17.08
CA ALA A 34 -8.90 13.47 18.26
C ALA A 34 -10.21 13.80 18.99
N PRO A 35 -10.71 12.89 19.85
CA PRO A 35 -11.76 13.23 20.81
C PRO A 35 -11.39 14.47 21.63
N VAL A 36 -12.42 15.25 21.98
CA VAL A 36 -12.30 16.32 22.97
C VAL A 36 -12.33 15.67 24.36
N THR A 37 -11.41 16.06 25.24
CA THR A 37 -11.41 15.59 26.63
C THR A 37 -12.26 16.51 27.50
N ASP A 38 -12.83 15.98 28.59
CA ASP A 38 -13.60 16.77 29.56
C ASP A 38 -12.78 17.92 30.16
N SER A 39 -11.48 17.69 30.35
CA SER A 39 -10.53 18.70 30.82
C SER A 39 -10.39 19.87 29.84
N LEU A 40 -10.28 19.58 28.54
CA LEU A 40 -10.18 20.61 27.50
C LEU A 40 -11.51 21.35 27.35
N ALA A 41 -12.63 20.62 27.33
CA ALA A 41 -13.97 21.21 27.27
C ALA A 41 -14.19 22.19 28.42
N THR A 42 -13.85 21.78 29.65
CA THR A 42 -13.92 22.62 30.85
C THR A 42 -13.02 23.84 30.75
N ALA A 43 -11.76 23.67 30.34
CA ALA A 43 -10.81 24.76 30.16
C ALA A 43 -11.29 25.79 29.12
N TYR A 44 -12.06 25.34 28.13
CA TYR A 44 -12.63 26.19 27.07
C TYR A 44 -14.04 26.71 27.38
N GLY A 45 -14.58 26.42 28.57
CA GLY A 45 -15.93 26.85 28.98
C GLY A 45 -17.05 26.19 28.18
N MET A 46 -16.81 25.01 27.63
CA MET A 46 -17.80 24.24 26.86
C MET A 46 -18.74 23.49 27.81
N THR A 47 -20.01 23.36 27.43
CA THR A 47 -21.03 22.65 28.22
C THR A 47 -20.94 21.13 28.13
N SER A 48 -20.21 20.61 27.15
CA SER A 48 -19.96 19.18 26.93
C SER A 48 -18.67 18.99 26.13
N ALA A 49 -18.09 17.79 26.15
CA ALA A 49 -16.94 17.40 25.33
C ALA A 49 -17.31 17.07 23.87
N ALA A 50 -18.27 17.80 23.29
CA ALA A 50 -18.69 17.63 21.91
C ALA A 50 -17.65 18.23 20.93
N GLY A 51 -17.57 17.63 19.74
CA GLY A 51 -16.77 18.11 18.63
C GLY A 51 -15.55 17.24 18.30
N GLY A 52 -14.64 17.80 17.50
CA GLY A 52 -13.35 17.19 17.18
C GLY A 52 -12.20 18.12 17.51
N ARG A 53 -11.23 17.66 18.31
CA ARG A 53 -10.03 18.42 18.65
C ARG A 53 -8.99 18.29 17.53
N VAL A 54 -8.50 19.41 17.02
CA VAL A 54 -7.38 19.45 16.09
C VAL A 54 -6.08 19.13 16.87
N VAL A 55 -5.40 18.06 16.49
CA VAL A 55 -4.10 17.65 17.04
C VAL A 55 -2.98 18.30 16.25
N ALA A 56 -3.06 18.22 14.92
CA ALA A 56 -2.07 18.74 14.00
C ALA A 56 -2.74 19.15 12.68
N VAL A 57 -2.11 20.09 11.97
CA VAL A 57 -2.55 20.57 10.66
C VAL A 57 -1.47 20.23 9.63
N ILE A 58 -1.89 19.57 8.55
CA ILE A 58 -0.99 19.19 7.46
C ILE A 58 -0.76 20.42 6.59
N GLN A 59 0.49 20.70 6.23
CA GLN A 59 0.82 21.82 5.35
C GLN A 59 0.18 21.70 3.97
N ASN A 60 -0.06 22.83 3.32
CA ASN A 60 -0.71 22.91 2.00
C ASN A 60 -2.12 22.27 1.92
N SER A 61 -2.79 22.09 3.05
CA SER A 61 -4.15 21.54 3.13
C SER A 61 -5.24 22.61 3.21
N THR A 62 -6.50 22.18 3.15
CA THR A 62 -7.66 23.04 3.43
C THR A 62 -7.58 23.62 4.85
N ALA A 63 -7.20 22.81 5.84
CA ALA A 63 -7.09 23.24 7.22
C ALA A 63 -5.99 24.27 7.45
N ALA A 64 -4.86 24.14 6.75
CA ALA A 64 -3.82 25.15 6.75
C ALA A 64 -4.32 26.47 6.15
N ALA A 65 -5.11 26.40 5.07
CA ALA A 65 -5.71 27.57 4.42
C ALA A 65 -6.72 28.29 5.33
N LEU A 66 -7.57 27.51 6.02
CA LEU A 66 -8.48 27.98 7.07
C LEU A 66 -7.75 28.56 8.30
N GLN A 67 -6.44 28.37 8.39
CA GLN A 67 -5.62 28.72 9.56
C GLN A 67 -6.12 28.02 10.84
N LEU A 68 -6.56 26.77 10.72
CA LEU A 68 -6.79 25.91 11.87
C LEU A 68 -5.48 25.72 12.64
N GLN A 69 -5.59 25.54 13.96
CA GLN A 69 -4.45 25.42 14.87
C GLN A 69 -4.61 24.21 15.79
N PRO A 70 -3.51 23.62 16.27
CA PRO A 70 -3.58 22.64 17.35
C PRO A 70 -4.41 23.15 18.53
N ASN A 71 -5.23 22.26 19.08
CA ASN A 71 -6.22 22.49 20.14
C ASN A 71 -7.46 23.28 19.76
N ASP A 72 -7.66 23.68 18.49
CA ASP A 72 -8.99 24.09 18.05
C ASP A 72 -10.00 22.95 18.25
N VAL A 73 -11.19 23.28 18.76
CA VAL A 73 -12.30 22.33 18.85
C VAL A 73 -13.32 22.66 17.78
N ILE A 74 -13.46 21.77 16.79
CA ILE A 74 -14.42 21.90 15.69
C ILE A 74 -15.81 21.49 16.18
N LEU A 75 -16.75 22.43 16.15
CA LEU A 75 -18.14 22.23 16.59
C LEU A 75 -19.15 22.19 15.44
N LYS A 76 -18.82 22.80 14.30
CA LYS A 76 -19.69 22.83 13.13
C LYS A 76 -18.89 22.92 11.85
N ILE A 77 -19.29 22.16 10.85
CA ILE A 77 -18.76 22.23 9.48
C ILE A 77 -19.93 22.51 8.55
N ASN A 78 -19.88 23.64 7.85
CA ASN A 78 -20.99 24.20 7.09
C ASN A 78 -22.25 24.27 7.95
N ASP A 79 -23.28 23.50 7.60
CA ASP A 79 -24.55 23.45 8.31
C ASP A 79 -24.66 22.23 9.24
N THR A 80 -23.65 21.35 9.26
CA THR A 80 -23.61 20.14 10.09
C THR A 80 -22.95 20.39 11.44
N ASN A 81 -23.68 20.13 12.52
CA ASN A 81 -23.10 20.10 13.87
C ASN A 81 -22.21 18.86 14.07
N ILE A 82 -21.07 19.05 14.75
CA ILE A 82 -20.10 18.00 15.03
C ILE A 82 -20.25 17.61 16.50
N GLN A 83 -20.67 16.38 16.76
CA GLN A 83 -20.77 15.83 18.11
C GLN A 83 -19.50 15.06 18.48
N THR A 84 -18.92 14.37 17.51
CA THR A 84 -17.72 13.55 17.71
C THR A 84 -16.67 13.86 16.65
N PHE A 85 -15.42 13.47 16.93
CA PHE A 85 -14.34 13.56 15.93
C PHE A 85 -14.65 12.73 14.67
N MET A 86 -15.44 11.67 14.76
CA MET A 86 -15.86 10.86 13.61
C MET A 86 -16.79 11.65 12.68
N ASP A 87 -17.57 12.59 13.19
CA ASP A 87 -18.40 13.46 12.36
C ASP A 87 -17.54 14.35 11.46
N VAL A 88 -16.38 14.82 11.96
CA VAL A 88 -15.41 15.59 11.15
C VAL A 88 -14.92 14.73 9.98
N VAL A 89 -14.56 13.47 10.24
CA VAL A 89 -14.12 12.53 9.21
C VAL A 89 -15.23 12.26 8.19
N ALA A 90 -16.46 12.05 8.66
CA ALA A 90 -17.61 11.81 7.79
C ALA A 90 -17.95 13.02 6.91
N GLN A 91 -17.87 14.25 7.44
CA GLN A 91 -18.05 15.47 6.65
C GLN A 91 -16.94 15.65 5.62
N ALA A 92 -15.69 15.42 5.99
CA ALA A 92 -14.55 15.57 5.07
C ALA A 92 -14.66 14.66 3.83
N ARG A 93 -15.26 13.47 3.97
CA ARG A 93 -15.52 12.54 2.85
C ARG A 93 -16.57 13.04 1.85
N ARG A 94 -17.41 14.00 2.23
CA ARG A 94 -18.49 14.54 1.39
C ARG A 94 -18.08 15.80 0.63
N PHE A 95 -16.87 16.30 0.88
CA PHE A 95 -16.45 17.54 0.27
C PHE A 95 -16.30 17.45 -1.24
N THR A 96 -16.36 18.60 -1.89
CA THR A 96 -15.98 18.77 -3.29
C THR A 96 -14.88 19.82 -3.40
N THR A 97 -13.83 19.52 -4.17
CA THR A 97 -12.73 20.47 -4.38
C THR A 97 -13.24 21.82 -4.90
N GLY A 98 -12.80 22.90 -4.27
CA GLY A 98 -13.15 24.26 -4.61
C GLY A 98 -14.46 24.77 -3.98
N GLU A 99 -15.26 23.92 -3.32
CA GLU A 99 -16.47 24.38 -2.66
C GLU A 99 -16.16 25.30 -1.47
N SER A 100 -17.09 26.20 -1.14
CA SER A 100 -16.97 27.06 0.03
C SER A 100 -17.10 26.26 1.32
N LEU A 101 -16.18 26.44 2.25
CA LEU A 101 -16.17 25.75 3.53
C LEU A 101 -16.23 26.76 4.68
N ARG A 102 -17.15 26.53 5.63
CA ARG A 102 -17.24 27.29 6.89
C ARG A 102 -17.03 26.34 8.06
N VAL A 103 -16.08 26.64 8.94
CA VAL A 103 -15.79 25.82 10.12
C VAL A 103 -15.95 26.68 11.37
N HIS A 104 -16.86 26.28 12.25
CA HIS A 104 -17.03 26.91 13.56
C HIS A 104 -16.15 26.17 14.56
N VAL A 105 -15.26 26.92 15.21
CA VAL A 105 -14.33 26.37 16.19
C VAL A 105 -14.39 27.14 17.51
N ILE A 106 -14.01 26.47 18.59
CA ILE A 106 -13.56 27.13 19.82
C ILE A 106 -12.04 27.11 19.83
N ARG A 107 -11.42 28.29 19.97
CA ARG A 107 -9.97 28.47 20.11
C ARG A 107 -9.70 29.23 21.40
N ASN A 108 -9.01 28.61 22.35
CA ASN A 108 -8.71 29.21 23.66
C ASN A 108 -9.96 29.81 24.33
N GLY A 109 -11.08 29.06 24.32
CA GLY A 109 -12.36 29.47 24.88
C GLY A 109 -13.17 30.49 24.06
N LYS A 110 -12.67 30.96 22.91
CA LYS A 110 -13.39 31.92 22.05
C LYS A 110 -13.96 31.24 20.81
N ALA A 111 -15.22 31.55 20.50
CA ALA A 111 -15.87 31.08 19.28
C ALA A 111 -15.36 31.86 18.06
N LEU A 112 -14.95 31.12 17.03
CA LEU A 112 -14.48 31.65 15.75
C LEU A 112 -15.22 30.96 14.60
N VAL A 113 -15.34 31.67 13.46
CA VAL A 113 -15.83 31.11 12.21
C VAL A 113 -14.76 31.29 11.15
N LEU A 114 -14.15 30.19 10.73
CA LEU A 114 -13.11 30.15 9.72
C LEU A 114 -13.75 29.85 8.36
N LYS A 115 -13.29 30.53 7.30
CA LYS A 115 -13.84 30.41 5.96
C LYS A 115 -12.73 30.32 4.94
N ASP A 116 -12.82 29.33 4.06
CA ASP A 116 -11.94 29.18 2.89
C ASP A 116 -12.68 28.31 1.86
N ARG A 117 -11.97 27.78 0.87
CA ARG A 117 -12.43 26.76 -0.05
C ARG A 117 -11.71 25.45 0.20
N VAL A 118 -12.39 24.34 -0.07
CA VAL A 118 -11.78 23.01 0.01
C VAL A 118 -10.66 22.92 -1.03
N LYS A 119 -9.45 22.62 -0.56
CA LYS A 119 -8.28 22.36 -1.41
C LYS A 119 -8.22 20.88 -1.79
N GLU A 120 -7.61 20.64 -2.94
CA GLU A 120 -7.23 19.29 -3.35
C GLU A 120 -6.11 18.72 -2.48
N MET A 121 -6.00 17.40 -2.44
CA MET A 121 -4.86 16.73 -1.83
C MET A 121 -3.57 17.22 -2.50
N PRO A 122 -2.53 17.64 -1.74
CA PRO A 122 -1.29 18.10 -2.32
C PRO A 122 -0.64 16.99 -3.16
N ARG A 123 0.12 17.36 -4.18
CA ARG A 123 0.99 16.41 -4.89
C ARG A 123 2.20 16.11 -4.01
N GLU A 124 2.66 14.88 -4.06
CA GLU A 124 3.94 14.48 -3.48
C GLU A 124 5.06 15.34 -4.05
N THR A 125 6.04 15.60 -3.19
CA THR A 125 7.29 16.23 -3.58
C THR A 125 8.43 15.31 -3.18
N ASP A 126 9.51 15.37 -3.94
CA ASP A 126 10.72 14.61 -3.68
C ASP A 126 11.93 15.50 -3.95
N PRO A 127 12.86 15.67 -2.99
CA PRO A 127 14.04 16.50 -3.21
C PRO A 127 15.01 15.89 -4.25
N ASN A 128 14.94 14.60 -4.53
CA ASN A 128 15.84 13.84 -5.39
C ASN A 128 15.22 13.41 -6.72
N ALA A 129 13.90 13.55 -6.88
CA ALA A 129 13.18 13.16 -8.09
C ALA A 129 12.12 14.18 -8.56
N ALA A 130 11.85 14.16 -9.86
CA ALA A 130 10.61 14.70 -10.38
C ALA A 130 9.48 13.68 -10.13
N VAL A 131 8.40 14.14 -9.49
CA VAL A 131 7.22 13.31 -9.23
C VAL A 131 6.20 13.51 -10.36
N VAL A 132 5.92 12.45 -11.11
CA VAL A 132 4.98 12.43 -12.21
C VAL A 132 3.72 11.70 -11.77
N TYR A 133 2.59 12.39 -11.77
CA TYR A 133 1.27 11.78 -11.58
C TYR A 133 0.70 11.45 -12.95
N ASP A 134 0.28 10.21 -13.14
CA ASP A 134 -0.30 9.72 -14.37
C ASP A 134 -1.45 8.76 -14.04
N GLU A 135 -2.04 8.16 -15.05
CA GLU A 135 -3.15 7.23 -14.91
C GLU A 135 -3.08 6.14 -15.97
N VAL A 136 -3.53 4.94 -15.60
CA VAL A 136 -3.68 3.85 -16.56
C VAL A 136 -5.16 3.49 -16.69
N LYS A 137 -5.62 3.35 -17.93
CA LYS A 137 -6.97 2.90 -18.22
C LYS A 137 -7.10 1.42 -17.86
N THR A 138 -8.13 1.09 -17.10
CA THR A 138 -8.53 -0.27 -16.73
C THR A 138 -9.88 -0.62 -17.35
N ALA A 139 -10.38 -1.84 -17.11
CA ALA A 139 -11.66 -2.28 -17.66
C ALA A 139 -12.84 -1.39 -17.21
N HIS A 140 -12.79 -0.88 -15.98
CA HIS A 140 -13.89 -0.13 -15.37
C HIS A 140 -13.59 1.36 -15.17
N GLY A 141 -12.39 1.84 -15.51
CA GLY A 141 -12.07 3.26 -15.35
C GLY A 141 -10.59 3.59 -15.52
N TYR A 142 -10.08 4.40 -14.61
CA TYR A 142 -8.69 4.84 -14.57
C TYR A 142 -8.13 4.63 -13.17
N THR A 143 -6.92 4.09 -13.11
CA THR A 143 -6.21 3.87 -11.86
C THR A 143 -4.97 4.75 -11.82
N ARG A 144 -4.78 5.45 -10.70
CA ARG A 144 -3.70 6.43 -10.54
C ARG A 144 -2.36 5.72 -10.39
N MET A 145 -1.36 6.28 -11.05
CA MET A 145 0.03 5.90 -10.90
C MET A 145 0.90 7.13 -10.62
N ILE A 146 2.00 6.89 -9.91
CA ILE A 146 2.94 7.91 -9.49
C ILE A 146 4.34 7.39 -9.78
N VAL A 147 5.11 8.18 -10.52
CA VAL A 147 6.49 7.86 -10.88
C VAL A 147 7.41 8.88 -10.27
N LYS A 148 8.37 8.40 -9.47
CA LYS A 148 9.50 9.20 -9.01
C LYS A 148 10.66 8.99 -9.97
N LYS A 149 10.87 9.97 -10.85
CA LYS A 149 11.96 9.99 -11.83
C LYS A 149 13.19 10.69 -11.21
N PRO A 150 14.32 9.99 -10.98
CA PRO A 150 15.53 10.60 -10.48
C PRO A 150 15.97 11.79 -11.33
N LYS A 151 16.58 12.79 -10.68
CA LYS A 151 17.22 13.90 -11.37
C LYS A 151 18.37 13.39 -12.26
N GLY A 152 18.43 13.85 -13.50
CA GLY A 152 19.50 13.47 -14.43
C GLY A 152 19.02 13.39 -15.88
N LYS A 153 19.95 13.03 -16.78
CA LYS A 153 19.67 12.78 -18.20
C LYS A 153 19.80 11.28 -18.49
N GLY A 154 19.06 10.80 -19.49
CA GLY A 154 19.14 9.40 -19.94
C GLY A 154 18.02 8.53 -19.40
N LYS A 155 18.18 7.22 -19.61
CA LYS A 155 17.27 6.18 -19.15
C LYS A 155 17.71 5.65 -17.77
N PHE A 156 16.75 5.35 -16.92
CA PHE A 156 16.96 4.88 -15.57
C PHE A 156 16.45 3.45 -15.42
N PRO A 157 17.18 2.55 -14.74
CA PRO A 157 16.60 1.30 -14.27
C PRO A 157 15.39 1.61 -13.39
N ALA A 158 14.32 0.81 -13.52
CA ALA A 158 13.05 1.10 -12.87
C ALA A 158 12.65 0.00 -11.89
N VAL A 159 12.04 0.40 -10.77
CA VAL A 159 11.47 -0.50 -9.76
C VAL A 159 9.98 -0.19 -9.61
N PHE A 160 9.13 -1.17 -9.90
CA PHE A 160 7.69 -1.09 -9.59
C PHE A 160 7.43 -1.68 -8.21
N PHE A 161 7.08 -0.82 -7.25
CA PHE A 161 6.60 -1.23 -5.94
C PHE A 161 5.15 -1.73 -6.01
N LEU A 162 4.95 -3.01 -5.67
CA LEU A 162 3.65 -3.66 -5.56
C LEU A 162 3.32 -3.83 -4.07
N GLN A 163 2.31 -3.08 -3.62
CA GLN A 163 1.88 -3.01 -2.23
C GLN A 163 1.24 -4.34 -1.73
N GLY A 164 1.20 -4.50 -0.40
CA GLY A 164 0.54 -5.62 0.27
C GLY A 164 -1.00 -5.60 0.20
N TYR A 165 -1.64 -6.39 1.05
CA TYR A 165 -3.08 -6.73 0.97
C TYR A 165 -4.04 -5.52 1.01
N GLY A 166 -3.75 -4.51 1.84
CA GLY A 166 -4.66 -3.40 2.11
C GLY A 166 -5.04 -2.54 0.89
N CYS A 167 -6.19 -1.87 1.01
CA CYS A 167 -6.74 -0.94 0.01
C CYS A 167 -6.34 0.53 0.24
N ASN A 168 -5.24 0.75 0.96
CA ASN A 168 -4.72 2.09 1.18
C ASN A 168 -4.08 2.62 -0.10
N SER A 169 -4.23 3.93 -0.30
CA SER A 169 -3.55 4.69 -1.33
C SER A 169 -2.05 4.72 -1.05
N VAL A 170 -1.23 4.59 -2.10
CA VAL A 170 0.24 4.75 -2.00
C VAL A 170 0.69 6.19 -2.30
N ASP A 171 -0.25 7.07 -2.62
CA ASP A 171 -0.06 8.52 -2.71
C ASP A 171 0.07 9.18 -1.32
N ASN A 172 1.01 10.12 -1.21
CA ASN A 172 1.26 10.95 -0.03
C ASN A 172 1.41 10.15 1.26
N LEU A 173 2.13 9.02 1.21
CA LEU A 173 2.55 8.34 2.42
C LEU A 173 3.40 9.31 3.29
N PRO A 174 3.26 9.26 4.63
CA PRO A 174 4.07 10.09 5.50
C PRO A 174 5.58 9.93 5.21
N PRO A 175 6.41 10.98 5.30
CA PRO A 175 7.85 10.86 5.02
C PRO A 175 8.57 9.82 5.89
N HIS A 176 8.03 9.54 7.07
CA HIS A 176 8.57 8.54 7.99
C HIS A 176 7.98 7.14 7.80
N ASP A 177 7.03 6.97 6.89
CA ASP A 177 6.45 5.67 6.57
C ASP A 177 7.55 4.73 6.02
N PRO A 178 7.67 3.49 6.51
CA PRO A 178 8.71 2.57 6.05
C PRO A 178 8.65 2.27 4.55
N GLN A 179 7.46 2.18 3.94
CA GLN A 179 7.34 1.95 2.49
C GLN A 179 7.83 3.18 1.72
N GLN A 180 7.50 4.37 2.22
CA GLN A 180 8.00 5.63 1.67
C GLN A 180 9.53 5.72 1.75
N LYS A 181 10.13 5.35 2.89
CA LYS A 181 11.59 5.31 3.07
C LYS A 181 12.29 4.31 2.14
N LEU A 182 11.72 3.12 1.94
CA LEU A 182 12.23 2.16 0.96
C LEU A 182 12.25 2.76 -0.45
N MET A 183 11.12 3.33 -0.88
CA MET A 183 11.00 3.94 -2.21
C MET A 183 11.95 5.12 -2.39
N ASP A 184 12.07 6.00 -1.40
CA ASP A 184 12.95 7.18 -1.46
C ASP A 184 14.44 6.78 -1.41
N GLY A 185 14.77 5.71 -0.68
CA GLY A 185 16.08 5.09 -0.69
C GLY A 185 16.46 4.61 -2.09
N LEU A 186 15.56 3.92 -2.79
CA LEU A 186 15.78 3.46 -4.17
C LEU A 186 15.89 4.63 -5.16
N VAL A 187 15.08 5.68 -5.02
CA VAL A 187 15.22 6.91 -5.81
C VAL A 187 16.62 7.51 -5.62
N THR A 188 17.10 7.56 -4.39
CA THR A 188 18.44 8.09 -4.04
C THR A 188 19.57 7.25 -4.66
N LYS A 189 19.35 5.95 -4.86
CA LYS A 189 20.27 5.04 -5.58
C LYS A 189 20.21 5.20 -7.11
N GLY A 190 19.34 6.05 -7.63
CA GLY A 190 19.21 6.35 -9.06
C GLY A 190 18.21 5.48 -9.80
N TYR A 191 17.29 4.82 -9.09
CA TYR A 191 16.20 4.06 -9.70
C TYR A 191 14.97 4.94 -9.95
N ALA A 192 14.36 4.81 -11.13
CA ALA A 192 13.00 5.28 -11.33
C ALA A 192 12.05 4.42 -10.49
N VAL A 193 11.34 5.01 -9.53
CA VAL A 193 10.43 4.24 -8.67
C VAL A 193 9.00 4.49 -9.10
N PHE A 194 8.31 3.41 -9.42
CA PHE A 194 6.94 3.40 -9.88
C PHE A 194 6.05 2.82 -8.79
N LYS A 195 4.94 3.50 -8.49
CA LYS A 195 3.91 3.01 -7.59
C LYS A 195 2.54 3.34 -8.17
N MET A 196 1.54 2.57 -7.78
CA MET A 196 0.20 2.66 -8.34
C MET A 196 -0.81 2.32 -7.26
N ASP A 197 -1.91 3.06 -7.20
CA ASP A 197 -3.01 2.64 -6.35
C ASP A 197 -3.66 1.37 -6.91
N LYS A 198 -4.43 0.70 -6.07
CA LYS A 198 -5.39 -0.30 -6.54
C LYS A 198 -6.61 0.38 -7.18
N PRO A 199 -7.33 -0.29 -8.11
CA PRO A 199 -8.61 0.21 -8.59
C PRO A 199 -9.54 0.56 -7.42
N GLY A 200 -10.16 1.73 -7.48
CA GLY A 200 -11.09 2.19 -6.44
C GLY A 200 -10.42 2.66 -5.15
N ALA A 201 -9.08 2.76 -5.12
CA ALA A 201 -8.34 3.38 -4.02
C ALA A 201 -7.76 4.73 -4.46
N GLY A 202 -7.52 5.61 -3.49
CA GLY A 202 -6.83 6.88 -3.76
C GLY A 202 -7.69 7.87 -4.54
N ASP A 203 -7.12 8.38 -5.64
CA ASP A 203 -7.83 9.21 -6.63
C ASP A 203 -8.30 8.39 -7.85
N SER A 204 -8.17 7.05 -7.82
CA SER A 204 -8.62 6.18 -8.91
C SER A 204 -10.16 6.24 -9.04
N GLN A 205 -10.67 6.27 -10.27
CA GLN A 205 -12.10 6.48 -10.55
C GLN A 205 -12.62 5.49 -11.60
N GLY A 206 -13.93 5.21 -11.52
CA GLY A 206 -14.67 4.38 -12.47
C GLY A 206 -14.88 2.93 -12.01
N SER A 207 -13.91 2.34 -11.32
CA SER A 207 -14.09 1.02 -10.68
C SER A 207 -14.91 1.12 -9.39
N ALA A 208 -15.40 -0.04 -8.91
CA ALA A 208 -15.91 -0.16 -7.55
C ALA A 208 -14.81 0.20 -6.52
N PRO A 209 -15.17 0.52 -5.26
CA PRO A 209 -14.18 0.70 -4.20
C PRO A 209 -13.25 -0.51 -4.12
N CYS A 210 -11.97 -0.31 -3.81
CA CYS A 210 -10.99 -1.40 -3.73
C CYS A 210 -11.43 -2.53 -2.79
N THR A 211 -12.21 -2.21 -1.75
CA THR A 211 -12.76 -3.21 -0.83
C THR A 211 -13.74 -4.17 -1.49
N GLU A 212 -14.34 -3.80 -2.62
CA GLU A 212 -15.35 -4.59 -3.35
C GLU A 212 -14.79 -5.37 -4.53
N ILE A 213 -13.59 -5.03 -5.02
CA ILE A 213 -13.01 -5.69 -6.19
C ILE A 213 -12.44 -7.07 -5.83
N ALA A 214 -12.55 -8.01 -6.75
CA ALA A 214 -11.87 -9.30 -6.68
C ALA A 214 -10.41 -9.19 -7.16
N TYR A 215 -9.57 -10.17 -6.83
CA TYR A 215 -8.13 -10.14 -7.13
C TYR A 215 -7.79 -10.04 -8.63
N PRO A 216 -8.52 -10.67 -9.57
CA PRO A 216 -8.24 -10.54 -11.00
C PRO A 216 -8.32 -9.09 -11.52
N GLU A 217 -9.18 -8.25 -10.95
CA GLU A 217 -9.26 -6.83 -11.33
C GLU A 217 -8.02 -6.07 -10.85
N GLU A 218 -7.55 -6.35 -9.64
CA GLU A 218 -6.30 -5.82 -9.08
C GLU A 218 -5.08 -6.24 -9.93
N LEU A 219 -5.00 -7.53 -10.32
CA LEU A 219 -3.97 -8.08 -11.19
C LEU A 219 -3.95 -7.42 -12.59
N ALA A 220 -5.13 -7.24 -13.19
CA ALA A 220 -5.25 -6.60 -14.50
C ALA A 220 -4.76 -5.14 -14.46
N ALA A 221 -5.06 -4.41 -13.39
CA ALA A 221 -4.59 -3.05 -13.20
C ALA A 221 -3.07 -2.97 -13.06
N PHE A 222 -2.45 -3.80 -12.23
CA PHE A 222 -0.99 -3.83 -12.09
C PHE A 222 -0.28 -4.28 -13.39
N SER A 223 -0.88 -5.23 -14.13
CA SER A 223 -0.37 -5.65 -15.45
C SER A 223 -0.39 -4.50 -16.46
N ALA A 224 -1.47 -3.72 -16.48
CA ALA A 224 -1.58 -2.52 -17.31
C ALA A 224 -0.56 -1.44 -16.87
N GLY A 225 -0.39 -1.24 -15.56
CA GLY A 225 0.62 -0.34 -15.00
C GLY A 225 2.05 -0.71 -15.41
N LEU A 226 2.40 -2.00 -15.39
CA LEU A 226 3.71 -2.48 -15.84
C LEU A 226 3.96 -2.23 -17.34
N LYS A 227 2.92 -2.40 -18.18
CA LYS A 227 3.01 -2.05 -19.61
C LYS A 227 3.22 -0.55 -19.79
N MET A 228 2.51 0.28 -19.02
CA MET A 228 2.67 1.73 -19.08
C MET A 228 4.03 2.21 -18.59
N LEU A 229 4.56 1.63 -17.51
CA LEU A 229 5.91 1.92 -17.02
C LEU A 229 6.98 1.78 -18.11
N LYS A 230 6.88 0.73 -18.93
CA LYS A 230 7.83 0.47 -20.02
C LYS A 230 7.71 1.43 -21.21
N ASN A 231 6.65 2.24 -21.27
CA ASN A 231 6.44 3.21 -22.35
C ASN A 231 7.05 4.59 -22.05
N TYR A 232 7.53 4.84 -20.83
CA TYR A 232 8.22 6.09 -20.52
C TYR A 232 9.60 6.14 -21.20
N ASP A 233 9.89 7.25 -21.87
CA ASP A 233 11.13 7.45 -22.63
C ASP A 233 12.40 7.42 -21.75
N PHE A 234 12.25 7.75 -20.47
CA PHE A 234 13.30 7.76 -19.46
C PHE A 234 13.45 6.43 -18.73
N VAL A 235 12.68 5.39 -19.06
CA VAL A 235 12.82 4.06 -18.46
C VAL A 235 13.77 3.20 -19.29
N ASP A 236 14.74 2.60 -18.61
CA ASP A 236 15.58 1.54 -19.14
C ASP A 236 14.80 0.23 -19.13
N THR A 237 14.17 -0.07 -20.28
CA THR A 237 13.27 -1.21 -20.44
C THR A 237 13.94 -2.57 -20.26
N ASP A 238 15.28 -2.64 -20.42
CA ASP A 238 16.04 -3.86 -20.19
C ASP A 238 16.29 -4.13 -18.70
N ASN A 239 16.11 -3.11 -17.86
CA ASN A 239 16.38 -3.12 -16.43
C ASN A 239 15.17 -2.64 -15.62
N VAL A 240 14.03 -3.29 -15.84
CA VAL A 240 12.81 -3.14 -15.04
C VAL A 240 12.73 -4.24 -14.00
N PHE A 241 12.44 -3.88 -12.76
CA PHE A 241 12.32 -4.77 -11.60
C PHE A 241 10.97 -4.59 -10.92
N LEU A 242 10.46 -5.66 -10.30
CA LEU A 242 9.27 -5.60 -9.45
C LEU A 242 9.71 -5.79 -8.00
N PHE A 243 9.34 -4.87 -7.12
CA PHE A 243 9.45 -5.07 -5.67
C PHE A 243 8.06 -5.43 -5.15
N GLY A 244 7.84 -6.71 -4.81
CA GLY A 244 6.60 -7.19 -4.22
C GLY A 244 6.70 -7.27 -2.71
N HIS A 245 5.81 -6.56 -2.02
CA HIS A 245 5.64 -6.64 -0.57
C HIS A 245 4.41 -7.48 -0.22
N SER A 246 4.55 -8.50 0.62
CA SER A 246 3.40 -9.29 1.11
C SER A 246 2.59 -9.88 -0.07
N LEU A 247 1.29 -9.58 -0.18
CA LEU A 247 0.48 -9.95 -1.35
C LEU A 247 1.11 -9.51 -2.69
N GLY A 248 1.78 -8.36 -2.74
CA GLY A 248 2.49 -7.87 -3.93
C GLY A 248 3.60 -8.82 -4.41
N ALA A 249 4.20 -9.61 -3.50
CA ALA A 249 5.16 -10.65 -3.87
C ALA A 249 4.52 -11.85 -4.59
N ASN A 250 3.24 -12.12 -4.32
CA ASN A 250 2.46 -13.12 -5.08
C ASN A 250 2.00 -12.55 -6.43
N THR A 251 1.68 -11.25 -6.47
CA THR A 251 1.30 -10.53 -7.70
C THR A 251 2.46 -10.44 -8.71
N ALA A 252 3.68 -10.16 -8.23
CA ALA A 252 4.85 -9.92 -9.07
C ALA A 252 5.12 -11.00 -10.14
N PRO A 253 5.22 -12.31 -9.81
CA PRO A 253 5.48 -13.34 -10.82
C PRO A 253 4.37 -13.46 -11.86
N ILE A 254 3.11 -13.19 -11.49
CA ILE A 254 1.96 -13.29 -12.41
C ILE A 254 2.08 -12.24 -13.49
N ILE A 255 2.30 -10.97 -13.11
CA ILE A 255 2.38 -9.88 -14.08
C ILE A 255 3.71 -9.91 -14.87
N ALA A 256 4.77 -10.47 -14.27
CA ALA A 256 6.06 -10.68 -14.93
C ALA A 256 6.00 -11.76 -16.03
N ALA A 257 5.12 -12.76 -15.89
CA ALA A 257 4.91 -13.79 -16.91
C ALA A 257 4.37 -13.19 -18.22
N ASP A 258 3.47 -12.20 -18.11
CA ASP A 258 2.87 -11.53 -19.27
C ASP A 258 3.74 -10.39 -19.84
N SER A 259 4.60 -9.80 -19.01
CA SER A 259 5.43 -8.65 -19.37
C SER A 259 6.81 -8.77 -18.74
N LYS A 260 7.71 -9.48 -19.41
CA LYS A 260 9.04 -9.86 -18.92
C LYS A 260 9.80 -8.71 -18.24
N VAL A 261 10.27 -8.95 -17.03
CA VAL A 261 11.09 -8.02 -16.23
C VAL A 261 12.48 -8.61 -16.02
N LYS A 262 13.46 -7.78 -15.69
CA LYS A 262 14.83 -8.21 -15.42
C LYS A 262 14.96 -8.96 -14.09
N GLY A 263 14.09 -8.65 -13.13
CA GLY A 263 14.01 -9.40 -11.89
C GLY A 263 12.84 -9.04 -10.98
N ILE A 264 12.59 -9.91 -10.00
CA ILE A 264 11.59 -9.75 -8.93
C ILE A 264 12.31 -9.76 -7.59
N ILE A 265 12.01 -8.78 -6.74
CA ILE A 265 12.36 -8.77 -5.32
C ILE A 265 11.07 -9.06 -4.54
N ALA A 266 11.04 -10.17 -3.80
CA ALA A 266 9.92 -10.60 -2.99
C ALA A 266 10.28 -10.45 -1.51
N TYR A 267 9.57 -9.59 -0.78
CA TYR A 267 9.72 -9.43 0.66
C TYR A 267 8.45 -9.87 1.38
N GLY A 268 8.63 -10.66 2.44
CA GLY A 268 7.54 -11.03 3.35
C GLY A 268 6.50 -11.94 2.68
N VAL A 269 6.97 -12.96 1.95
CA VAL A 269 6.13 -13.89 1.18
C VAL A 269 6.16 -15.29 1.79
N ALA A 270 4.99 -15.95 1.82
CA ALA A 270 4.85 -17.30 2.38
C ALA A 270 5.15 -18.44 1.39
N GLY A 271 5.36 -18.17 0.10
CA GLY A 271 5.83 -19.21 -0.82
C GLY A 271 4.80 -20.27 -1.22
N LYS A 272 3.49 -20.08 -0.96
CA LYS A 272 2.47 -21.13 -1.09
C LYS A 272 1.08 -20.61 -1.51
N PRO A 273 0.16 -21.48 -1.95
CA PRO A 273 -1.25 -21.12 -2.19
C PRO A 273 -1.91 -20.45 -0.97
N TRP A 274 -2.84 -19.52 -1.20
CA TRP A 274 -3.44 -18.70 -0.14
C TRP A 274 -4.16 -19.52 0.93
N TYR A 275 -4.79 -20.64 0.56
CA TYR A 275 -5.47 -21.55 1.47
C TYR A 275 -4.48 -22.14 2.49
N GLU A 276 -3.35 -22.66 2.01
CA GLU A 276 -2.30 -23.22 2.88
C GLU A 276 -1.69 -22.12 3.76
N TYR A 277 -1.45 -20.95 3.18
CA TYR A 277 -1.00 -19.78 3.96
C TYR A 277 -1.97 -19.42 5.08
N MET A 278 -3.29 -19.43 4.83
CA MET A 278 -4.28 -19.16 5.87
C MET A 278 -4.27 -20.20 6.99
N LEU A 279 -4.02 -21.48 6.67
CA LEU A 279 -3.88 -22.51 7.70
C LEU A 279 -2.66 -22.24 8.59
N ASP A 280 -1.54 -21.77 8.01
CA ASP A 280 -0.37 -21.39 8.79
C ASP A 280 -0.63 -20.12 9.63
N VAL A 281 -1.38 -19.15 9.10
CA VAL A 281 -1.82 -17.99 9.89
C VAL A 281 -2.62 -18.44 11.11
N PHE A 282 -3.55 -19.38 10.94
CA PHE A 282 -4.37 -19.88 12.05
C PHE A 282 -3.66 -20.85 13.01
N ARG A 283 -2.45 -21.29 12.69
CA ARG A 283 -1.70 -22.23 13.54
C ARG A 283 -0.32 -21.72 13.90
N GLU A 284 0.56 -21.62 12.93
CA GLU A 284 1.97 -21.25 13.15
C GLU A 284 2.11 -19.81 13.63
N GLN A 285 1.41 -18.87 13.00
CA GLN A 285 1.47 -17.46 13.42
C GLN A 285 0.86 -17.28 14.82
N ARG A 286 -0.32 -17.85 15.09
CA ARG A 286 -0.95 -17.82 16.42
C ARG A 286 -0.04 -18.41 17.51
N ALA A 287 0.61 -19.55 17.23
CA ALA A 287 1.58 -20.14 18.15
C ALA A 287 2.81 -19.23 18.34
N ALA A 288 3.32 -18.62 17.27
CA ALA A 288 4.47 -17.72 17.33
C ALA A 288 4.19 -16.44 18.14
N VAL A 289 2.92 -16.03 18.23
CA VAL A 289 2.50 -14.89 19.06
C VAL A 289 2.09 -15.26 20.49
N GLY A 290 2.28 -16.53 20.88
CA GLY A 290 2.10 -17.00 22.25
C GLY A 290 0.68 -17.41 22.63
N GLU A 291 -0.19 -17.67 21.65
CA GLU A 291 -1.50 -18.26 21.94
C GLU A 291 -1.40 -19.72 22.41
N ASP A 292 -2.37 -20.15 23.23
CA ASP A 292 -2.38 -21.49 23.84
C ASP A 292 -2.44 -22.59 22.76
N PRO A 293 -1.42 -23.46 22.64
CA PRO A 293 -1.41 -24.56 21.69
C PRO A 293 -2.60 -25.51 21.81
N VAL A 294 -3.13 -25.73 23.03
CA VAL A 294 -4.30 -26.59 23.25
C VAL A 294 -5.54 -25.96 22.60
N GLN A 295 -5.71 -24.65 22.75
CA GLN A 295 -6.81 -23.93 22.12
C GLN A 295 -6.65 -23.87 20.60
N ILE A 296 -5.42 -23.68 20.09
CA ILE A 296 -5.14 -23.74 18.65
C ILE A 296 -5.54 -25.10 18.08
N ASP A 297 -5.26 -26.20 18.78
CA ASP A 297 -5.65 -27.55 18.35
C ASP A 297 -7.16 -27.74 18.27
N GLU A 298 -7.91 -27.21 19.23
CA GLU A 298 -9.38 -27.22 19.19
C GLU A 298 -9.93 -26.32 18.07
N ASP A 299 -9.41 -25.10 17.93
CA ASP A 299 -9.84 -24.15 16.91
C ASP A 299 -9.61 -24.67 15.49
N MET A 300 -8.49 -25.37 15.26
CA MET A 300 -8.17 -25.91 13.94
C MET A 300 -9.12 -27.02 13.48
N LYS A 301 -9.87 -27.66 14.40
CA LYS A 301 -10.96 -28.58 14.04
C LYS A 301 -12.12 -27.85 13.34
N VAL A 302 -12.24 -26.54 13.54
CA VAL A 302 -13.26 -25.68 12.92
C VAL A 302 -12.66 -24.83 11.80
N LEU A 303 -11.53 -24.16 12.04
CA LEU A 303 -10.87 -23.28 11.09
C LEU A 303 -10.41 -24.01 9.82
N GLY A 304 -9.91 -25.24 9.93
CA GLY A 304 -9.51 -26.03 8.76
C GLY A 304 -10.67 -26.25 7.77
N PRO A 305 -11.77 -26.89 8.21
CA PRO A 305 -12.98 -27.05 7.39
C PRO A 305 -13.59 -25.73 6.92
N LEU A 306 -13.73 -24.73 7.80
CA LEU A 306 -14.27 -23.41 7.45
C LEU A 306 -13.48 -22.76 6.30
N THR A 307 -12.14 -22.73 6.42
CA THR A 307 -11.26 -22.14 5.40
C THR A 307 -11.35 -22.90 4.08
N TYR A 308 -11.48 -24.23 4.14
CA TYR A 308 -11.64 -25.06 2.95
C TYR A 308 -12.96 -24.77 2.23
N GLU A 309 -14.06 -24.70 2.98
CA GLU A 309 -15.38 -24.39 2.42
C GLU A 309 -15.43 -22.99 1.81
N LEU A 310 -14.83 -22.01 2.48
CA LEU A 310 -14.74 -20.63 1.98
C LEU A 310 -13.92 -20.56 0.69
N MET A 311 -12.70 -21.09 0.71
CA MET A 311 -11.69 -20.77 -0.32
C MET A 311 -11.60 -21.80 -1.44
N ILE A 312 -11.90 -23.07 -1.16
CA ILE A 312 -11.84 -24.16 -2.14
C ILE A 312 -13.24 -24.46 -2.68
N LEU A 313 -14.24 -24.62 -1.81
CA LEU A 313 -15.63 -24.84 -2.23
C LEU A 313 -16.37 -23.56 -2.59
N LYS A 314 -15.74 -22.40 -2.40
CA LYS A 314 -16.24 -21.07 -2.78
C LYS A 314 -17.57 -20.69 -2.12
N LYS A 315 -17.87 -21.23 -0.94
CA LYS A 315 -19.09 -20.86 -0.20
C LYS A 315 -19.04 -19.38 0.24
N SER A 316 -20.19 -18.72 0.17
CA SER A 316 -20.34 -17.35 0.68
C SER A 316 -20.42 -17.35 2.22
N PRO A 317 -20.17 -16.21 2.89
CA PRO A 317 -20.41 -16.07 4.33
C PRO A 317 -21.81 -16.50 4.77
N GLU A 318 -22.84 -16.17 3.98
CA GLU A 318 -24.23 -16.60 4.24
C GLU A 318 -24.38 -18.13 4.26
N GLU A 319 -23.73 -18.82 3.32
CA GLU A 319 -23.76 -20.29 3.27
C GLU A 319 -22.98 -20.93 4.40
N LEU A 320 -21.82 -20.35 4.77
CA LEU A 320 -20.98 -20.81 5.88
C LEU A 320 -21.71 -20.65 7.22
N LEU A 321 -22.47 -19.57 7.40
CA LEU A 321 -23.24 -19.31 8.61
C LEU A 321 -24.40 -20.30 8.85
N ARG A 322 -24.72 -21.16 7.88
CA ARG A 322 -25.63 -22.30 8.10
C ARG A 322 -25.05 -23.31 9.08
N ASN A 323 -23.72 -23.34 9.25
CA ASN A 323 -23.07 -24.05 10.34
C ASN A 323 -22.87 -23.10 11.54
N PRO A 324 -23.62 -23.26 12.64
CA PRO A 324 -23.54 -22.34 13.77
C PRO A 324 -22.16 -22.33 14.45
N ALA A 325 -21.35 -23.38 14.28
CA ALA A 325 -19.99 -23.44 14.82
C ALA A 325 -19.04 -22.44 14.13
N TYR A 326 -19.35 -21.98 12.90
CA TYR A 326 -18.46 -21.11 12.13
C TYR A 326 -18.57 -19.63 12.49
N LYS A 327 -19.70 -19.19 13.04
CA LYS A 327 -19.94 -17.76 13.30
C LYS A 327 -18.85 -17.10 14.17
N PRO A 328 -18.47 -17.67 15.34
CA PRO A 328 -17.43 -17.05 16.17
C PRO A 328 -16.08 -16.96 15.45
N TYR A 329 -15.73 -17.95 14.63
CA TYR A 329 -14.47 -17.98 13.90
C TYR A 329 -14.46 -17.04 12.70
N LEU A 330 -15.58 -16.87 12.00
CA LEU A 330 -15.71 -15.83 10.98
C LEU A 330 -15.49 -14.44 11.59
N GLU A 331 -16.15 -14.14 12.71
CA GLU A 331 -16.04 -12.85 13.39
C GLU A 331 -14.62 -12.62 13.96
N GLN A 332 -14.04 -13.61 14.65
CA GLN A 332 -12.78 -13.43 15.39
C GLN A 332 -11.53 -13.68 14.55
N SER A 333 -11.55 -14.67 13.65
CA SER A 333 -10.38 -15.11 12.89
C SER A 333 -10.34 -14.55 11.47
N PHE A 334 -11.48 -14.17 10.90
CA PHE A 334 -11.56 -13.59 9.56
C PHE A 334 -11.96 -12.10 9.53
N ASP A 335 -12.17 -11.46 10.69
CA ASP A 335 -12.65 -10.08 10.77
C ASP A 335 -13.93 -9.87 9.94
N TYR A 336 -14.87 -10.81 10.07
CA TYR A 336 -16.14 -10.77 9.38
C TYR A 336 -17.00 -9.61 9.88
N ASP A 337 -17.44 -8.76 8.96
CA ASP A 337 -18.22 -7.54 9.28
C ASP A 337 -19.71 -7.78 9.54
N GLY A 338 -20.15 -9.04 9.45
CA GLY A 338 -21.55 -9.43 9.56
C GLY A 338 -22.30 -9.48 8.22
N LYS A 339 -21.64 -9.17 7.11
CA LYS A 339 -22.26 -9.15 5.78
C LYS A 339 -21.47 -9.90 4.72
N ASP A 340 -20.51 -9.27 4.07
CA ASP A 340 -19.81 -9.81 2.90
C ASP A 340 -18.30 -9.55 2.92
N HIS A 341 -17.76 -8.89 3.96
CA HIS A 341 -16.35 -8.58 4.04
C HIS A 341 -15.63 -9.47 5.06
N LEU A 342 -14.46 -9.96 4.64
CA LEU A 342 -13.49 -10.67 5.46
C LEU A 342 -12.17 -9.91 5.35
N PHE A 343 -11.54 -9.61 6.48
CA PHE A 343 -10.34 -8.77 6.54
C PHE A 343 -10.49 -7.49 5.72
N THR A 344 -11.60 -6.76 5.86
CA THR A 344 -11.91 -5.51 5.14
C THR A 344 -12.10 -5.59 3.62
N ARG A 345 -12.05 -6.78 3.01
CA ARG A 345 -12.30 -6.99 1.56
C ARG A 345 -13.51 -7.90 1.39
N HIS A 346 -14.27 -7.71 0.32
CA HIS A 346 -15.34 -8.62 -0.06
C HIS A 346 -14.79 -10.06 -0.16
N TYR A 347 -15.50 -11.05 0.41
CA TYR A 347 -15.00 -12.42 0.60
C TYR A 347 -14.49 -13.10 -0.69
N SER A 348 -15.05 -12.71 -1.85
CA SER A 348 -14.63 -13.19 -3.17
C SER A 348 -13.18 -12.83 -3.50
N PHE A 349 -12.59 -11.83 -2.83
CA PHE A 349 -11.18 -11.51 -2.97
C PHE A 349 -10.29 -12.67 -2.51
N MET A 350 -10.54 -13.22 -1.31
CA MET A 350 -9.77 -14.38 -0.80
C MET A 350 -9.96 -15.62 -1.67
N GLN A 351 -11.19 -15.84 -2.12
CA GLN A 351 -11.51 -16.93 -3.05
C GLN A 351 -10.70 -16.80 -4.34
N SER A 352 -10.64 -15.61 -4.92
CA SER A 352 -9.97 -15.40 -6.20
C SER A 352 -8.44 -15.31 -6.09
N ILE A 353 -7.88 -14.88 -4.95
CA ILE A 353 -6.44 -15.02 -4.71
C ILE A 353 -6.06 -16.50 -4.71
N GLN A 354 -6.86 -17.36 -4.06
CA GLN A 354 -6.59 -18.80 -4.01
C GLN A 354 -6.57 -19.48 -5.40
N ASP A 355 -7.35 -18.97 -6.36
CA ASP A 355 -7.38 -19.53 -7.72
C ASP A 355 -6.15 -19.18 -8.56
N THR A 356 -5.26 -18.36 -8.00
CA THR A 356 -4.04 -17.96 -8.68
C THR A 356 -3.09 -19.16 -8.82
N PRO A 357 -2.58 -19.45 -10.03
CA PRO A 357 -1.73 -20.60 -10.27
C PRO A 357 -0.30 -20.34 -9.74
N TYR A 358 -0.11 -20.52 -8.43
CA TYR A 358 1.05 -20.05 -7.66
C TYR A 358 2.42 -20.41 -8.26
N HIS A 359 2.80 -21.69 -8.24
CA HIS A 359 4.12 -22.11 -8.77
C HIS A 359 4.24 -21.94 -10.28
N LYS A 360 3.13 -22.06 -11.01
CA LYS A 360 3.09 -21.78 -12.45
C LYS A 360 3.44 -20.32 -12.74
N ALA A 361 2.99 -19.36 -11.92
CA ALA A 361 3.36 -17.97 -12.07
C ALA A 361 4.88 -17.78 -11.96
N TRP A 362 5.51 -18.40 -10.95
CA TRP A 362 6.97 -18.35 -10.80
C TRP A 362 7.73 -19.03 -11.95
N ARG A 363 7.21 -20.15 -12.45
CA ARG A 363 7.76 -20.82 -13.63
C ARG A 363 7.65 -19.93 -14.87
N ASP A 364 6.48 -19.34 -15.12
CA ASP A 364 6.24 -18.62 -16.36
C ASP A 364 6.89 -17.22 -16.34
N ALA A 365 7.09 -16.63 -15.15
CA ALA A 365 7.86 -15.40 -14.95
C ALA A 365 9.27 -15.51 -15.52
N ASP A 366 9.97 -16.62 -15.27
CA ASP A 366 11.32 -16.95 -15.77
C ASP A 366 12.25 -15.74 -15.80
N THR A 367 12.61 -15.28 -14.60
CA THR A 367 13.41 -14.08 -14.36
C THR A 367 14.29 -14.27 -13.13
N LYS A 368 15.21 -13.33 -12.85
CA LYS A 368 16.00 -13.37 -11.61
C LYS A 368 15.13 -13.02 -10.42
N VAL A 369 15.26 -13.75 -9.32
CA VAL A 369 14.44 -13.56 -8.12
C VAL A 369 15.32 -13.39 -6.89
N LEU A 370 15.04 -12.35 -6.10
CA LEU A 370 15.53 -12.20 -4.74
C LEU A 370 14.36 -12.42 -3.78
N VAL A 371 14.47 -13.39 -2.88
CA VAL A 371 13.51 -13.61 -1.80
C VAL A 371 14.15 -13.15 -0.48
N ILE A 372 13.52 -12.18 0.17
CA ILE A 372 13.98 -11.60 1.44
C ILE A 372 13.00 -11.98 2.54
N TYR A 373 13.52 -12.57 3.62
CA TYR A 373 12.77 -12.84 4.85
C TYR A 373 13.27 -11.95 5.99
N GLY A 374 12.35 -11.23 6.62
CA GLY A 374 12.61 -10.48 7.84
C GLY A 374 12.56 -11.37 9.07
N GLY A 375 13.59 -11.34 9.91
CA GLY A 375 13.71 -12.23 11.07
C GLY A 375 12.61 -12.11 12.13
N ALA A 376 11.86 -11.01 12.13
CA ALA A 376 10.71 -10.77 13.00
C ALA A 376 9.40 -10.62 12.20
N ASP A 377 9.38 -11.01 10.93
CA ASP A 377 8.20 -10.93 10.05
C ASP A 377 7.21 -12.08 10.34
N ILE A 378 6.30 -11.81 11.28
CA ILE A 378 5.23 -12.75 11.66
C ILE A 378 4.23 -13.05 10.53
N ALA A 379 4.09 -12.17 9.54
CA ALA A 379 3.15 -12.35 8.44
C ALA A 379 3.71 -13.31 7.37
N SER A 380 5.02 -13.35 7.19
CA SER A 380 5.68 -14.38 6.36
C SER A 380 5.93 -15.71 7.10
N ILE A 381 5.69 -15.70 8.42
CA ILE A 381 5.62 -16.83 9.35
C ILE A 381 6.97 -17.47 9.64
N SER A 382 7.70 -17.89 8.62
CA SER A 382 8.90 -18.71 8.78
C SER A 382 9.90 -18.51 7.65
N PRO A 383 11.22 -18.49 7.93
CA PRO A 383 12.24 -18.45 6.88
C PRO A 383 12.14 -19.66 5.94
N LYS A 384 11.68 -20.80 6.46
CA LYS A 384 11.49 -22.04 5.68
C LYS A 384 10.59 -21.83 4.47
N ASN A 385 9.56 -21.00 4.57
CA ASN A 385 8.67 -20.68 3.47
C ASN A 385 9.41 -19.98 2.32
N SER A 386 10.29 -19.04 2.65
CA SER A 386 11.13 -18.33 1.67
C SER A 386 12.20 -19.25 1.07
N GLU A 387 12.82 -20.11 1.88
CA GLU A 387 13.79 -21.11 1.41
C GLU A 387 13.18 -22.14 0.46
N LEU A 388 11.96 -22.63 0.77
CA LEU A 388 11.21 -23.54 -0.09
C LEU A 388 10.82 -22.86 -1.40
N LEU A 389 10.42 -21.58 -1.38
CA LEU A 389 10.15 -20.82 -2.59
C LEU A 389 11.40 -20.71 -3.47
N VAL A 390 12.54 -20.35 -2.90
CA VAL A 390 13.83 -20.29 -3.63
C VAL A 390 14.19 -21.65 -4.23
N SER A 391 14.00 -22.72 -3.46
CA SER A 391 14.25 -24.09 -3.92
C SER A 391 13.32 -24.47 -5.08
N ALA A 392 12.03 -24.14 -4.98
CA ALA A 392 11.05 -24.41 -6.03
C ALA A 392 11.36 -23.64 -7.31
N ILE A 393 11.71 -22.36 -7.21
CA ILE A 393 12.10 -21.54 -8.36
C ILE A 393 13.37 -22.10 -9.01
N ASN A 394 14.41 -22.43 -8.23
CA ASN A 394 15.65 -22.99 -8.77
C ASN A 394 15.49 -24.40 -9.34
N ALA A 395 14.50 -25.18 -8.89
CA ALA A 395 14.17 -26.47 -9.50
C ALA A 395 13.57 -26.29 -10.91
N MET A 396 12.83 -25.19 -11.14
CA MET A 396 12.26 -24.85 -12.44
C MET A 396 13.27 -24.11 -13.33
N HIS A 397 14.07 -23.23 -12.73
CA HIS A 397 15.01 -22.31 -13.38
C HIS A 397 16.33 -22.24 -12.59
N PRO A 398 17.29 -23.15 -12.84
CA PRO A 398 18.51 -23.25 -12.04
C PRO A 398 19.30 -21.94 -11.95
N GLY A 399 19.62 -21.52 -10.73
CA GLY A 399 20.41 -20.31 -10.46
C GLY A 399 19.67 -19.00 -10.73
N SER A 400 18.34 -19.02 -10.78
CA SER A 400 17.53 -17.82 -10.99
C SER A 400 17.13 -17.15 -9.67
N ALA A 401 17.01 -17.90 -8.57
CA ALA A 401 16.56 -17.38 -7.28
C ALA A 401 17.65 -17.39 -6.20
N THR A 402 17.71 -16.31 -5.42
CA THR A 402 18.59 -16.14 -4.26
C THR A 402 17.79 -15.81 -3.02
N TYR A 403 18.18 -16.38 -1.87
CA TYR A 403 17.61 -16.09 -0.56
C TYR A 403 18.46 -15.04 0.18
N GLN A 404 17.81 -14.12 0.88
CA GLN A 404 18.45 -13.21 1.83
C GLN A 404 17.66 -13.15 3.13
N PHE A 405 18.40 -13.16 4.24
CA PHE A 405 17.86 -13.04 5.59
C PHE A 405 18.17 -11.65 6.13
N LEU A 406 17.15 -10.95 6.63
CA LEU A 406 17.29 -9.64 7.24
C LEU A 406 16.97 -9.75 8.75
N PRO A 407 17.99 -9.91 9.61
CA PRO A 407 17.79 -10.20 11.03
C PRO A 407 17.02 -9.08 11.73
N GLY A 408 16.05 -9.48 12.54
CA GLY A 408 15.28 -8.57 13.39
C GLY A 408 14.41 -7.54 12.69
N THR A 409 14.17 -7.70 11.40
CA THR A 409 13.24 -6.85 10.65
C THR A 409 11.85 -7.47 10.60
N ASP A 410 10.82 -6.65 10.83
CA ASP A 410 9.42 -7.07 10.80
C ASP A 410 8.80 -7.01 9.38
N HIS A 411 7.50 -7.28 9.29
CA HIS A 411 6.75 -7.21 8.04
C HIS A 411 6.66 -5.80 7.43
N SER A 412 6.87 -4.76 8.24
CA SER A 412 6.80 -3.35 7.87
C SER A 412 8.17 -2.75 7.53
N PHE A 413 9.21 -3.58 7.36
CA PHE A 413 10.59 -3.18 7.08
C PHE A 413 11.28 -2.44 8.24
N ILE A 414 10.82 -2.57 9.48
CA ILE A 414 11.42 -1.91 10.63
C ILE A 414 12.23 -2.90 11.48
N GLU A 415 13.33 -2.42 12.06
CA GLU A 415 14.11 -3.19 13.02
C GLU A 415 13.39 -3.21 14.36
N VAL A 416 13.02 -4.41 14.81
CA VAL A 416 12.32 -4.63 16.09
C VAL A 416 13.07 -5.60 17.00
N GLY A 417 14.13 -6.26 16.50
CA GLY A 417 14.91 -7.23 17.26
C GLY A 417 14.35 -8.64 17.11
N THR A 418 13.49 -9.07 18.03
CA THR A 418 12.86 -10.40 17.97
C THR A 418 11.36 -10.31 17.73
N THR A 419 10.72 -11.42 17.36
CA THR A 419 9.25 -11.53 17.32
C THR A 419 8.62 -11.17 18.67
N GLN A 420 9.24 -11.55 19.79
CA GLN A 420 8.73 -11.19 21.12
C GLN A 420 8.78 -9.68 21.38
N ASP A 421 9.80 -8.99 20.86
CA ASP A 421 9.92 -7.54 20.96
C ASP A 421 8.85 -6.83 20.14
N LEU A 422 8.59 -7.32 18.92
CA LEU A 422 7.47 -6.85 18.09
C LEU A 422 6.14 -6.95 18.83
N LEU A 423 5.86 -8.08 19.47
CA LEU A 423 4.60 -8.29 20.20
C LEU A 423 4.46 -7.33 21.39
N ARG A 424 5.53 -7.15 22.17
CA ARG A 424 5.56 -6.17 23.26
C ARG A 424 5.33 -4.75 22.75
N LEU A 425 5.90 -4.41 21.59
CA LEU A 425 5.74 -3.11 20.96
C LEU A 425 4.32 -2.88 20.42
N GLN A 426 3.67 -3.91 19.89
CA GLN A 426 2.28 -3.84 19.45
C GLN A 426 1.32 -3.69 20.64
N GLN A 427 1.52 -4.48 21.69
CA GLN A 427 0.71 -4.44 22.92
C GLN A 427 0.82 -3.10 23.67
N SER A 428 1.95 -2.41 23.58
CA SER A 428 2.12 -1.09 24.19
C SER A 428 1.40 0.04 23.44
N GLY A 429 0.90 -0.22 22.23
CA GLY A 429 0.32 0.79 21.35
C GLY A 429 1.33 1.76 20.74
N GLN A 430 2.64 1.54 20.93
CA GLN A 430 3.70 2.44 20.46
C GLN A 430 4.26 2.08 19.08
N PHE A 431 3.82 0.95 18.50
CA PHE A 431 4.30 0.46 17.19
C PHE A 431 4.33 1.55 16.12
N GLY A 432 3.25 2.31 15.95
CA GLY A 432 3.18 3.33 14.90
C GLY A 432 4.16 4.50 15.08
N ALA A 433 4.50 4.86 16.32
CA ALA A 433 5.52 5.88 16.59
C ALA A 433 6.92 5.30 16.37
N TYR A 434 7.17 4.10 16.87
CA TYR A 434 8.43 3.40 16.72
C TYR A 434 8.77 3.12 15.25
N ALA A 435 7.80 2.67 14.45
CA ALA A 435 7.99 2.36 13.03
C ALA A 435 8.50 3.58 12.21
N ARG A 436 8.13 4.80 12.61
CA ARG A 436 8.57 6.04 11.95
C ARG A 436 10.06 6.30 12.09
N GLU A 437 10.68 5.76 13.12
CA GLU A 437 12.07 6.03 13.47
C GLU A 437 13.00 4.85 13.13
N ASN A 438 12.47 3.62 13.08
CA ASN A 438 13.27 2.40 13.06
C ASN A 438 13.22 1.61 11.73
N PHE A 439 13.06 2.31 10.60
CA PHE A 439 13.16 1.66 9.28
C PHE A 439 14.55 1.05 9.08
N ASN A 440 14.59 -0.21 8.62
CA ASN A 440 15.84 -0.89 8.33
C ASN A 440 16.40 -0.46 6.96
N ALA A 441 17.39 0.45 6.99
CA ALA A 441 18.03 0.95 5.78
C ALA A 441 18.86 -0.11 5.03
N GLU A 442 19.30 -1.20 5.69
CA GLU A 442 20.02 -2.31 5.06
C GLU A 442 19.19 -2.96 3.95
N LEU A 443 17.85 -2.94 4.06
CA LEU A 443 16.96 -3.42 2.99
C LEU A 443 17.23 -2.70 1.66
N VAL A 444 17.45 -1.37 1.69
CA VAL A 444 17.74 -0.59 0.48
C VAL A 444 19.10 -1.00 -0.10
N GLU A 445 20.10 -1.20 0.75
CA GLU A 445 21.45 -1.60 0.32
C GLU A 445 21.46 -3.01 -0.29
N GLN A 446 20.74 -3.96 0.32
CA GLN A 446 20.60 -5.32 -0.18
C GLN A 446 19.92 -5.36 -1.55
N VAL A 447 18.82 -4.62 -1.71
CA VAL A 447 18.10 -4.50 -2.98
C VAL A 447 18.97 -3.85 -4.05
N ASP A 448 19.64 -2.74 -3.73
CA ASP A 448 20.54 -2.04 -4.67
C ASP A 448 21.69 -2.94 -5.13
N SER A 449 22.34 -3.63 -4.19
CA SER A 449 23.44 -4.55 -4.48
C SER A 449 22.98 -5.68 -5.41
N TRP A 450 21.84 -6.30 -5.11
CA TRP A 450 21.29 -7.36 -5.94
C TRP A 450 20.87 -6.88 -7.33
N ILE A 451 20.25 -5.71 -7.44
CA ILE A 451 19.90 -5.10 -8.73
C ILE A 451 21.18 -4.89 -9.55
N LYS A 452 22.23 -4.28 -8.99
CA LYS A 452 23.50 -4.04 -9.69
C LYS A 452 24.14 -5.34 -10.21
N GLN A 453 24.16 -6.40 -9.40
CA GLN A 453 24.66 -7.72 -9.82
C GLN A 453 23.81 -8.33 -10.94
N THR A 454 22.48 -8.22 -10.83
CA THR A 454 21.53 -8.76 -11.81
C THR A 454 21.62 -8.04 -13.16
N ARG A 455 21.84 -6.72 -13.16
CA ARG A 455 22.03 -5.92 -14.38
C ARG A 455 23.25 -6.34 -15.19
N GLN A 456 24.31 -6.79 -14.52
CA GLN A 456 25.54 -7.27 -15.16
C GLN A 456 25.40 -8.71 -15.70
N SER A 457 24.39 -9.44 -15.24
CA SER A 457 24.13 -10.81 -15.69
C SER A 457 23.36 -10.84 -17.01
N PRO A 458 23.60 -11.80 -17.91
CA PRO A 458 22.75 -12.05 -19.07
C PRO A 458 21.28 -12.24 -18.63
N GLN A 459 20.30 -11.81 -19.45
CA GLN A 459 18.89 -12.18 -19.19
C GLN A 459 18.78 -13.71 -19.10
N ALA A 460 17.99 -14.20 -18.14
CA ALA A 460 17.70 -15.62 -18.05
C ALA A 460 16.98 -16.08 -19.33
N GLY A 461 17.53 -17.10 -19.99
CA GLY A 461 16.80 -18.05 -20.83
C GLY A 461 15.96 -17.51 -22.00
N GLY A 462 16.60 -16.98 -23.04
CA GLY A 462 16.10 -17.18 -24.40
C GLY A 462 16.54 -18.55 -24.90
N LYS A 463 15.68 -19.58 -24.77
CA LYS A 463 15.80 -20.84 -25.50
C LYS A 463 14.49 -21.15 -26.21
#